data_AF-A0A1L9AU81-F1
#
_entry.id   AF-A0A1L9AU81-F1
#
_cell.length_a   1.000
_cell.length_b   1.000
_cell.length_c   1.000
_cell.angle_alpha   90.00
_cell.angle_beta   90.00
_cell.angle_gamma   90.00
#
_symmetry.space_group_name_H-M   'P 1'
#
loop_
_entity.id
_entity.type
_entity.pdbx_description
1 polymer ?
#
loop_
_entity_poly.entity_id
_entity_poly.type
_entity_poly.pdbx_seq_one_letter_code
_entity_poly.pdbx_strand_id
1 'polypeptide(L)'
;MERRKRRSFTPEFRAEAVKLVREGSKSLPQVAKDLDLTESALRNWVREADGGEDKNPAAGALTGAEKEELVRLRKENRQLTMERDFLKKAAAFFAKEGST
;
A
#
# COMPACT_ATOMS: atom_id res chain seq x y z
N MET A 1 20.24 -25.87 -7.09
CA MET A 1 19.40 -25.68 -5.89
C MET A 1 17.96 -25.56 -6.34
N GLU A 2 17.11 -26.52 -5.95
CA GLU A 2 15.70 -26.54 -6.38
C GLU A 2 14.89 -25.49 -5.63
N ARG A 3 14.13 -24.66 -6.36
CA ARG A 3 13.28 -23.63 -5.74
C ARG A 3 12.11 -24.32 -5.04
N ARG A 4 12.07 -24.24 -3.71
CA ARG A 4 10.97 -24.78 -2.89
C ARG A 4 9.63 -24.19 -3.35
N LYS A 5 8.63 -25.05 -3.58
CA LYS A 5 7.27 -24.64 -3.95
C LYS A 5 6.71 -23.68 -2.91
N ARG A 6 6.24 -22.50 -3.34
CA ARG A 6 5.68 -21.48 -2.47
C ARG A 6 4.38 -22.01 -1.82
N ARG A 7 4.29 -21.98 -0.49
CA ARG A 7 3.03 -22.22 0.23
C ARG A 7 2.08 -21.07 -0.04
N SER A 8 0.82 -21.38 -0.38
CA SER A 8 -0.27 -20.42 -0.50
C SER A 8 -1.20 -20.57 0.70
N PHE A 9 -1.55 -19.45 1.32
CA PHE A 9 -2.51 -19.38 2.42
C PHE A 9 -3.76 -18.65 1.96
N THR A 10 -4.92 -19.11 2.42
CA THR A 10 -6.21 -18.47 2.13
C THR A 10 -6.27 -17.08 2.78
N PRO A 11 -7.04 -16.14 2.23
CA PRO A 11 -7.23 -14.82 2.83
C PRO A 11 -7.76 -14.88 4.27
N GLU A 12 -8.67 -15.81 4.54
CA GLU A 12 -9.31 -16.00 5.84
C GLU A 12 -8.27 -16.42 6.88
N PHE A 13 -7.38 -17.36 6.53
CA PHE A 13 -6.29 -17.79 7.41
C PHE A 13 -5.33 -16.64 7.75
N ARG A 14 -5.00 -15.79 6.78
CA ARG A 14 -4.14 -14.63 7.03
C ARG A 14 -4.81 -13.62 7.97
N ALA A 15 -6.11 -13.37 7.76
CA ALA A 15 -6.87 -12.46 8.61
C ALA A 15 -6.95 -12.96 10.06
N GLU A 16 -7.17 -14.26 10.25
CA GLU A 16 -7.20 -14.90 11.57
C GLU A 16 -5.82 -14.85 12.25
N ALA A 17 -4.73 -15.12 11.52
CA ALA A 17 -3.38 -15.02 12.04
C ALA A 17 -3.02 -13.58 12.49
N VAL A 18 -3.43 -12.57 11.72
CA VAL A 18 -3.25 -11.16 12.09
C VAL A 18 -4.08 -10.79 13.31
N LYS A 19 -5.33 -11.25 13.38
CA LYS A 19 -6.22 -11.04 14.53
C LYS A 19 -5.61 -11.60 15.81
N LEU A 20 -5.05 -12.81 15.76
CA LEU A 20 -4.41 -13.45 16.91
C LEU A 20 -3.21 -12.65 17.44
N VAL A 21 -2.42 -12.03 16.55
CA VAL A 21 -1.32 -11.13 16.94
C VAL A 21 -1.86 -9.84 17.58
N ARG A 22 -2.94 -9.26 17.04
CA ARG A 22 -3.52 -8.00 17.53
C ARG A 22 -4.22 -8.14 18.88
N GLU A 23 -4.85 -9.29 19.14
CA GLU A 23 -5.50 -9.57 20.42
C GLU A 23 -4.51 -9.71 21.59
N GLY A 24 -3.20 -9.75 21.30
CA GLY A 24 -2.14 -9.54 22.29
C GLY A 24 -1.90 -10.69 23.27
N SER A 25 -2.56 -11.84 23.08
CA SER A 25 -2.39 -13.02 23.94
C SER A 25 -1.05 -13.72 23.76
N LYS A 26 -0.40 -13.55 22.60
CA LYS A 26 0.89 -14.17 22.24
C LYS A 26 1.74 -13.19 21.44
N SER A 27 3.06 -13.26 21.62
CA SER A 27 4.01 -12.48 20.82
C SER A 27 4.05 -12.98 19.37
N LEU A 28 4.40 -12.10 18.43
CA LEU A 28 4.50 -12.44 17.00
C LEU A 28 5.37 -13.70 16.73
N PRO A 29 6.55 -13.87 17.36
CA PRO A 29 7.35 -15.10 17.23
C PRO A 29 6.61 -16.35 17.69
N GLN A 30 5.86 -16.25 18.79
CA GLN A 30 5.10 -17.38 19.32
C GLN A 30 3.94 -17.75 18.40
N VAL A 31 3.20 -16.76 17.88
CA VAL A 31 2.12 -16.99 16.92
C VAL A 31 2.66 -17.59 15.62
N ALA A 32 3.80 -17.11 15.11
CA ALA A 32 4.43 -17.66 13.92
C ALA A 32 4.81 -19.13 14.12
N LYS A 33 5.38 -19.48 15.29
CA LYS A 33 5.72 -20.86 15.65
C LYS A 33 4.49 -21.75 15.75
N ASP A 34 3.43 -21.29 16.41
CA ASP A 34 2.19 -22.04 16.59
C ASP A 34 1.48 -22.34 15.26
N LEU A 35 1.61 -21.42 14.28
CA LEU A 35 1.00 -21.54 12.96
C LEU A 35 1.93 -22.15 11.89
N ASP A 36 3.14 -22.60 12.25
CA ASP A 36 4.16 -23.09 11.32
C ASP A 36 4.46 -22.08 10.17
N LEU A 37 4.57 -20.82 10.56
CA LEU A 37 4.88 -19.68 9.69
C LEU A 37 6.27 -19.14 10.00
N THR A 38 6.88 -18.50 8.99
CA THR A 38 8.04 -17.66 9.25
C THR A 38 7.58 -16.34 9.88
N GLU A 39 8.32 -15.84 10.87
CA GLU A 39 8.01 -14.54 11.50
C GLU A 39 7.92 -13.41 10.48
N SER A 40 8.75 -13.45 9.44
CA SER A 40 8.74 -12.49 8.34
C SER A 40 7.42 -12.47 7.57
N ALA A 41 6.80 -13.64 7.34
CA ALA A 41 5.52 -13.72 6.63
C ALA A 41 4.39 -13.13 7.48
N LEU A 42 4.34 -13.50 8.76
CA LEU A 42 3.32 -13.00 9.69
C LEU A 42 3.46 -11.49 9.92
N ARG A 43 4.69 -10.98 10.07
CA ARG A 43 4.98 -9.55 10.17
C ARG A 43 4.51 -8.77 8.94
N ASN A 44 4.71 -9.33 7.75
CA ASN A 44 4.24 -8.71 6.51
C ASN A 44 2.71 -8.64 6.47
N TRP A 45 2.00 -9.70 6.88
CA TRP A 45 0.53 -9.70 6.90
C TRP A 45 -0.05 -8.70 7.91
N VAL A 46 0.56 -8.57 9.10
CA VAL A 46 0.14 -7.56 10.09
C VAL A 46 0.30 -6.15 9.50
N ARG A 47 1.45 -5.88 8.85
CA ARG A 47 1.71 -4.60 8.20
C ARG A 47 0.76 -4.31 7.03
N GLU A 48 0.47 -5.31 6.20
CA GLU A 48 -0.52 -5.20 5.11
C GLU A 48 -1.91 -4.87 5.67
N ALA A 49 -2.30 -5.47 6.80
CA ALA A 49 -3.57 -5.22 7.47
C ALA A 49 -3.64 -3.86 8.20
N ASP A 50 -2.50 -3.24 8.53
CA ASP A 50 -2.42 -1.90 9.14
C ASP A 50 -2.46 -0.76 8.10
N GLY A 51 -2.77 -1.07 6.84
CA GLY A 51 -2.79 -0.08 5.76
C GLY A 51 -1.40 0.26 5.22
N GLY A 52 -0.39 -0.55 5.54
CA GLY A 52 0.91 -0.50 4.89
C GLY A 52 0.76 -0.87 3.42
N GLU A 53 0.59 0.14 2.57
CA GLU A 53 0.56 0.08 1.09
C GLU A 53 1.88 -0.38 0.45
N ASP A 54 2.69 -1.14 1.18
CA ASP A 54 3.87 -1.79 0.63
C ASP A 54 3.44 -3.07 -0.06
N LYS A 55 3.01 -2.87 -1.31
CA LYS A 55 2.95 -3.85 -2.40
C LYS A 55 3.81 -5.07 -2.06
N ASN A 56 3.11 -6.13 -1.68
CA ASN A 56 3.65 -7.47 -1.52
C ASN A 56 4.71 -7.74 -2.62
N PRO A 57 5.99 -7.97 -2.28
CA PRO A 57 7.01 -8.28 -3.29
C PRO A 57 6.71 -9.60 -4.03
N ALA A 58 5.73 -10.39 -3.57
CA ALA A 58 5.24 -11.60 -4.21
C ALA A 58 3.89 -11.47 -4.94
N ALA A 59 3.17 -10.33 -4.90
CA ALA A 59 1.90 -10.16 -5.63
C ALA A 59 1.99 -9.33 -6.93
N GLY A 60 3.20 -9.13 -7.46
CA GLY A 60 3.40 -8.41 -8.70
C GLY A 60 4.34 -7.25 -8.49
N ALA A 61 5.63 -7.50 -8.64
CA ALA A 61 6.54 -6.42 -8.96
C ALA A 61 6.00 -5.76 -10.22
N LEU A 62 5.60 -4.48 -10.13
CA LEU A 62 5.27 -3.69 -11.31
C LEU A 62 6.39 -3.89 -12.32
N THR A 63 6.02 -4.32 -13.52
CA THR A 63 6.92 -4.38 -14.67
C THR A 63 7.56 -3.01 -14.89
N GLY A 64 8.70 -2.94 -15.55
CA GLY A 64 9.39 -1.66 -15.83
C GLY A 64 8.44 -0.63 -16.47
N ALA A 65 7.61 -1.09 -17.41
CA ALA A 65 6.60 -0.27 -18.08
C ALA A 65 5.53 0.28 -17.12
N GLU A 66 5.03 -0.54 -16.18
CA GLU A 66 4.04 -0.08 -15.20
C GLU A 66 4.63 0.94 -14.21
N LYS A 67 5.93 0.85 -13.90
CA LYS A 67 6.62 1.85 -13.08
C LYS A 67 6.79 3.17 -13.81
N GLU A 68 7.19 3.12 -15.09
CA GLU A 68 7.33 4.30 -15.95
C GLU A 68 6.00 5.02 -16.14
N GLU A 69 4.93 4.26 -16.39
CA GLU A 69 3.58 4.79 -16.50
C GLU A 69 3.15 5.51 -15.22
N LEU A 70 3.42 4.90 -14.07
CA LEU A 70 3.09 5.48 -12.77
C LEU A 70 3.87 6.77 -12.49
N VAL A 71 5.14 6.84 -12.89
CA VAL A 71 5.94 8.08 -12.80
C VAL A 71 5.37 9.16 -13.71
N ARG A 72 4.99 8.82 -14.95
CA ARG A 72 4.37 9.74 -15.91
C ARG A 72 3.07 10.31 -15.36
N LEU A 73 2.16 9.44 -14.90
CA LEU A 73 0.86 9.83 -14.35
C LEU A 73 1.01 10.72 -13.11
N ARG A 74 1.98 10.43 -12.22
CA ARG A 74 2.25 11.29 -11.05
C ARG A 74 2.73 12.68 -11.45
N LYS A 75 3.57 12.79 -12.49
CA LYS A 75 4.05 14.08 -13.01
C LYS A 75 2.90 14.88 -13.61
N GLU A 76 2.08 14.24 -14.43
CA GLU A 76 0.90 14.86 -15.06
C GLU A 76 -0.10 15.33 -14.01
N ASN A 77 -0.41 14.49 -13.02
CA ASN A 77 -1.33 14.87 -11.94
C ASN A 77 -0.85 16.09 -11.15
N ARG A 78 0.48 16.19 -10.92
CA ARG A 78 1.08 17.37 -10.29
C ARG A 78 0.92 18.63 -11.14
N GLN A 79 1.13 18.54 -12.45
CA GLN A 79 0.95 19.66 -13.38
C GLN A 79 -0.51 20.12 -13.42
N LEU A 80 -1.44 19.19 -13.62
CA LEU A 80 -2.89 19.47 -13.63
C LEU A 80 -3.35 20.11 -12.31
N THR A 81 -2.82 19.65 -11.17
CA THR A 81 -3.14 20.23 -9.86
C THR A 81 -2.67 21.68 -9.78
N MET A 82 -1.45 21.97 -10.24
CA MET A 82 -0.91 23.34 -10.26
C MET A 82 -1.71 24.26 -11.19
N GLU A 83 -2.05 23.81 -12.39
CA GLU A 83 -2.85 24.57 -13.35
C GLU A 83 -4.24 24.87 -12.80
N ARG A 84 -4.91 23.85 -12.26
CA ARG A 84 -6.21 24.01 -11.59
C ARG A 84 -6.13 25.06 -10.48
N ASP A 85 -5.11 24.99 -9.64
CA ASP A 85 -4.96 25.91 -8.51
C ASP A 85 -4.63 27.33 -8.95
N PHE A 86 -3.85 27.48 -10.01
CA PHE A 86 -3.60 28.78 -10.64
C PHE A 86 -4.90 29.38 -11.20
N LEU A 87 -5.67 28.61 -11.97
CA LEU A 87 -6.95 29.05 -12.52
C LEU A 87 -7.95 29.43 -11.43
N LYS A 88 -8.03 28.66 -10.34
CA LYS A 88 -8.86 29.02 -9.19
C LYS A 88 -8.45 30.35 -8.56
N LYS A 89 -7.15 30.60 -8.40
CA LYS A 89 -6.63 31.88 -7.87
C LYS A 89 -6.93 33.04 -8.82
N ALA A 90 -6.75 32.85 -10.13
CA ALA A 90 -7.07 33.86 -11.13
C ALA A 90 -8.57 34.19 -11.13
N ALA A 91 -9.43 33.17 -11.11
CA ALA A 91 -10.89 33.36 -11.04
C ALA A 91 -11.29 34.13 -9.77
N ALA A 92 -10.70 33.79 -8.61
CA ALA A 92 -10.95 34.51 -7.36
C ALA A 92 -10.47 35.97 -7.41
N PHE A 93 -9.33 36.25 -8.04
CA PHE A 93 -8.82 37.61 -8.26
C PHE A 93 -9.80 38.43 -9.12
N PHE A 94 -10.22 37.90 -10.27
CA PHE A 94 -11.16 38.61 -11.16
C PHE A 94 -12.55 38.81 -10.53
N ALA A 95 -13.06 37.83 -9.76
CA ALA A 95 -14.32 37.98 -9.04
C ALA A 95 -14.27 39.11 -8.00
N LYS A 96 -13.10 39.33 -7.38
CA LYS A 96 -12.87 40.42 -6.42
C LYS A 96 -12.81 41.80 -7.09
N GLU A 97 -12.08 41.91 -8.20
CA GLU A 97 -11.94 43.18 -8.96
C GLU A 97 -13.23 43.57 -9.69
N GLY A 98 -14.05 42.61 -10.13
CA GLY A 98 -15.34 42.91 -10.78
C GLY A 98 -16.48 43.27 -9.82
N SER A 99 -16.25 43.21 -8.50
CA SER A 99 -17.23 43.57 -7.46
C SER A 99 -16.96 44.95 -6.83
N THR A 100 -16.04 45.74 -7.39
CA THR A 100 -15.77 47.15 -7.05
C THR A 100 -16.24 48.06 -8.17
#